data_AF-A0ABD5QWG7-F1
#
_entry.id   AF-A0ABD5QWG7-F1
#
_cell.length_a   1.000
_cell.length_b   1.000
_cell.length_c   1.000
_cell.angle_alpha   90.00
_cell.angle_beta   90.00
_cell.angle_gamma   90.00
#
_symmetry.space_group_name_H-M   'P 1'
#
loop_
_entity.id
_entity.type
_entity.pdbx_description
1 polymer ?
#
loop_
_entity_poly.entity_id
_entity_poly.type
_entity_poly.pdbx_seq_one_letter_code
_entity_poly.pdbx_strand_id
1 'polypeptide(L)'
;MSVQDDLETVNWDVSEDAHITVDNEQCITCEDKPCLHLCPAQCFDYQEDQEGGIYFAYEPCVECGACMVFCANDPDKGAVSWSKAEGGKGVEFDFG
;
A
#
# COMPACT_ATOMS: atom_id res chain seq x y z
N MET A 1 -5.28 20.63 -4.53
CA MET A 1 -5.92 19.41 -4.02
C MET A 1 -4.90 18.31 -4.12
N SER A 2 -4.52 17.79 -2.97
CA SER A 2 -3.70 16.59 -2.82
C SER A 2 -4.62 15.36 -2.85
N VAL A 3 -4.07 14.17 -3.10
CA VAL A 3 -4.85 12.92 -2.99
C VAL A 3 -5.36 12.74 -1.55
N GLN A 4 -4.59 13.20 -0.58
CA GLN A 4 -4.92 13.13 0.84
C GLN A 4 -6.18 13.96 1.16
N ASP A 5 -6.32 15.15 0.56
CA ASP A 5 -7.51 16.00 0.71
C ASP A 5 -8.79 15.25 0.26
N ASP A 6 -8.71 14.42 -0.79
CA ASP A 6 -9.84 13.65 -1.30
C ASP A 6 -10.17 12.46 -0.37
N LEU A 7 -9.14 11.79 0.16
CA LEU A 7 -9.29 10.62 1.05
C LEU A 7 -9.89 10.99 2.41
N GLU A 8 -9.73 12.24 2.87
CA GLU A 8 -10.38 12.75 4.09
C GLU A 8 -11.92 12.72 4.02
N THR A 9 -12.49 12.66 2.81
CA THR A 9 -13.95 12.62 2.60
C THR A 9 -14.52 11.20 2.56
N VAL A 10 -13.67 10.18 2.63
CA VAL A 10 -14.02 8.76 2.55
C VAL A 10 -14.24 8.20 3.96
N ASN A 11 -15.15 7.22 4.09
CA ASN A 11 -15.39 6.51 5.34
C ASN A 11 -14.44 5.31 5.49
N TRP A 12 -13.98 5.08 6.72
CA TRP A 12 -12.97 4.06 7.03
C TRP A 12 -13.28 3.36 8.35
N ASP A 13 -13.17 2.03 8.39
CA ASP A 13 -13.07 1.22 9.61
C ASP A 13 -11.69 0.53 9.63
N VAL A 14 -10.67 1.23 10.10
CA VAL A 14 -9.28 0.78 10.03
C VAL A 14 -9.01 -0.36 11.03
N SER A 15 -8.37 -1.44 10.57
CA SER A 15 -7.93 -2.56 11.43
C SER A 15 -6.75 -2.15 12.33
N GLU A 16 -6.54 -2.84 13.46
CA GLU A 16 -5.36 -2.62 14.29
C GLU A 16 -4.06 -3.06 13.60
N ASP A 17 -4.13 -4.02 12.68
CA ASP A 17 -3.00 -4.59 11.97
C ASP A 17 -2.97 -4.17 10.49
N ALA A 18 -1.76 -3.93 9.97
CA ALA A 18 -1.56 -3.68 8.55
C ALA A 18 -1.83 -4.95 7.72
N HIS A 19 -2.67 -4.83 6.70
CA HIS A 19 -3.04 -5.93 5.79
C HIS A 19 -2.01 -6.17 4.67
N ILE A 20 -0.97 -5.33 4.59
CA ILE A 20 0.16 -5.51 3.70
C ILE A 20 1.45 -5.35 4.49
N THR A 21 2.38 -6.27 4.25
CA THR A 21 3.75 -6.16 4.74
C THR A 21 4.72 -6.04 3.57
N VAL A 22 5.77 -5.24 3.78
CA VAL A 22 6.81 -4.98 2.78
C VAL A 22 8.12 -5.64 3.22
N ASP A 23 8.68 -6.47 2.34
CA ASP A 23 10.03 -7.01 2.49
C ASP A 23 11.04 -6.00 1.93
N ASN A 24 11.67 -5.25 2.84
CA ASN A 24 12.64 -4.22 2.49
C ASN A 24 13.92 -4.77 1.86
N GLU A 25 14.32 -6.01 2.16
CA GLU A 25 15.51 -6.61 1.54
C GLU A 25 15.31 -6.76 0.02
N GLN A 26 14.09 -7.11 -0.40
CA GLN A 26 13.70 -7.18 -1.81
C GLN A 26 13.38 -5.79 -2.40
N CYS A 27 12.81 -4.87 -1.62
CA CYS A 27 12.47 -3.54 -2.11
C CYS A 27 13.68 -2.63 -2.35
N ILE A 28 14.80 -2.83 -1.65
CA ILE A 28 16.02 -2.03 -1.82
C ILE A 28 16.58 -2.17 -3.25
N THR A 29 16.57 -3.38 -3.80
CA THR A 29 17.08 -3.68 -5.15
C THR A 29 16.08 -3.37 -6.27
N CYS A 30 14.82 -3.07 -5.92
CA CYS A 30 13.79 -2.66 -6.88
C CYS A 30 14.08 -1.22 -7.36
N GLU A 31 14.59 -1.06 -8.58
CA GLU A 31 14.92 0.25 -9.16
C GLU A 31 13.67 1.07 -9.51
N ASP A 32 12.66 0.42 -10.12
CA ASP A 32 11.47 1.12 -10.63
C ASP A 32 10.50 1.57 -9.53
N LYS A 33 10.54 0.91 -8.37
CA LYS A 33 9.64 1.11 -7.21
C LYS A 33 8.18 1.45 -7.61
N PRO A 34 7.52 0.59 -8.41
CA PRO A 34 6.23 0.92 -9.03
C PRO A 34 5.12 1.22 -8.01
N CYS A 35 5.22 0.68 -6.79
CA CYS A 35 4.31 0.96 -5.69
C CYS A 35 4.20 2.46 -5.35
N LEU A 36 5.28 3.23 -5.52
CA LEU A 36 5.30 4.69 -5.27
C LEU A 36 4.46 5.48 -6.27
N HIS A 37 4.18 4.91 -7.44
CA HIS A 37 3.53 5.61 -8.55
C HIS A 37 2.16 5.04 -8.93
N LEU A 38 1.95 3.74 -8.67
CA LEU A 38 0.73 3.03 -9.08
C LEU A 38 -0.30 2.91 -7.95
N CYS A 39 0.08 3.21 -6.70
CA CYS A 39 -0.88 3.25 -5.61
C CYS A 39 -1.76 4.52 -5.74
N PRO A 40 -3.08 4.39 -5.99
CA PRO A 40 -3.94 5.55 -6.19
C PRO A 40 -4.12 6.37 -4.90
N ALA A 41 -3.94 5.75 -3.74
CA ALA A 41 -4.02 6.39 -2.43
C ALA A 41 -2.65 6.85 -1.89
N GLN A 42 -1.58 6.67 -2.67
CA GLN A 42 -0.21 7.04 -2.28
C GLN A 42 0.24 6.45 -0.92
N CYS A 43 -0.15 5.20 -0.65
CA CYS A 43 0.15 4.50 0.60
C CYS A 43 1.64 4.14 0.80
N PHE A 44 2.49 4.28 -0.22
CA PHE A 44 3.89 3.86 -0.17
C PHE A 44 4.80 5.07 -0.21
N ASP A 45 5.78 5.11 0.70
CA ASP A 45 6.77 6.18 0.79
C ASP A 45 8.19 5.58 0.83
N TYR A 46 9.14 6.28 0.20
CA TYR A 46 10.53 5.88 0.16
C TYR A 46 11.27 6.40 1.39
N GLN A 47 11.91 5.50 2.12
CA GLN A 47 12.63 5.84 3.36
C GLN A 47 14.12 5.98 3.07
N GLU A 48 14.56 7.21 2.77
CA GLU A 48 15.98 7.52 2.53
C GLU A 48 16.88 7.16 3.72
N ASP A 49 16.36 7.29 4.94
CA ASP A 49 17.05 7.02 6.20
C ASP A 49 17.10 5.53 6.57
N GLN A 50 16.34 4.68 5.87
CA GLN A 50 16.31 3.23 6.07
C GLN A 50 16.90 2.48 4.88
N GLU A 51 18.09 2.90 4.43
CA GLU A 51 18.87 2.26 3.36
C GLU A 51 18.11 2.13 2.01
N GLY A 52 17.09 2.96 1.81
CA GLY A 52 16.26 2.92 0.60
C GLY A 52 15.13 1.89 0.63
N GLY A 53 14.62 1.59 1.84
CA GLY A 53 13.39 0.83 2.03
C GLY A 53 12.11 1.58 1.62
N ILE A 54 10.98 0.87 1.73
CA ILE A 54 9.63 1.35 1.49
C ILE A 54 8.82 1.23 2.79
N TYR A 55 8.19 2.34 3.18
CA TYR A 55 7.16 2.39 4.21
C TYR A 55 5.77 2.25 3.58
N PHE A 56 4.86 1.57 4.27
CA PHE A 56 3.47 1.43 3.86
C PHE A 56 2.55 2.01 4.94
N ALA A 57 1.84 3.10 4.60
CA ALA A 57 0.72 3.64 5.36
C ALA A 57 -0.56 2.88 4.97
N TYR A 58 -1.03 2.02 5.86
CA TYR A 58 -2.11 1.07 5.58
C TYR A 58 -3.49 1.68 5.75
N GLU A 59 -3.61 2.73 6.55
CA GLU A 59 -4.85 3.41 6.89
C GLU A 59 -5.59 3.98 5.66
N PRO A 60 -4.91 4.68 4.71
CA PRO A 60 -5.58 5.19 3.50
C PRO A 60 -5.75 4.16 2.37
N CYS A 61 -5.49 2.87 2.60
CA CYS A 61 -5.54 1.88 1.53
C CYS A 61 -6.97 1.62 1.05
N VAL A 62 -7.24 1.93 -0.22
CA VAL A 62 -8.56 1.73 -0.87
C VAL A 62 -8.78 0.31 -1.42
N GLU A 63 -7.97 -0.66 -1.01
CA GLU A 63 -8.06 -2.07 -1.42
C GLU A 63 -8.08 -2.34 -2.94
N CYS A 64 -7.50 -1.45 -3.75
CA CYS A 64 -7.50 -1.57 -5.22
C CYS A 64 -6.69 -2.75 -5.79
N GLY A 65 -5.76 -3.31 -5.01
CA GLY A 65 -4.94 -4.46 -5.39
C GLY A 65 -3.79 -4.19 -6.38
N ALA A 66 -3.53 -2.94 -6.78
CA ALA A 66 -2.44 -2.63 -7.72
C ALA A 66 -1.06 -3.11 -7.22
N CYS A 67 -0.76 -2.91 -5.94
CA CYS A 67 0.48 -3.38 -5.30
C CYS A 67 0.63 -4.91 -5.34
N MET A 68 -0.47 -5.66 -5.31
CA MET A 68 -0.41 -7.12 -5.48
C MET A 68 0.02 -7.48 -6.90
N VAL A 69 -0.46 -6.76 -7.91
CA VAL A 69 -0.11 -7.03 -9.31
C VAL A 69 1.34 -6.70 -9.63
N PHE A 70 1.82 -5.52 -9.19
CA PHE A 70 3.13 -5.01 -9.61
C PHE A 70 4.29 -5.29 -8.64
N CYS A 71 4.00 -5.74 -7.41
CA CYS A 71 5.04 -6.03 -6.41
C CYS A 71 4.93 -7.45 -5.85
N ALA A 72 3.73 -7.90 -5.45
CA ALA A 72 3.58 -9.24 -4.84
C ALA A 72 3.69 -10.37 -5.87
N ASN A 73 2.98 -10.24 -7.00
CA ASN A 73 2.89 -11.25 -8.04
C ASN A 73 3.94 -11.09 -9.14
N ASP A 74 4.81 -10.08 -9.02
CA ASP A 74 5.95 -9.93 -9.92
C ASP A 74 7.00 -11.00 -9.53
N PRO A 75 7.29 -11.96 -10.43
CA PRO A 75 8.15 -13.10 -10.15
C PRO A 75 9.60 -12.71 -9.85
N ASP A 76 10.01 -11.49 -10.22
CA ASP A 76 11.36 -10.98 -10.02
C ASP A 76 11.46 -10.07 -8.77
N LYS A 77 10.33 -9.65 -8.18
CA LYS A 77 10.31 -8.62 -7.11
C LYS A 77 9.76 -9.08 -5.78
N GLY A 78 8.68 -9.87 -5.74
CA GLY A 78 8.15 -10.56 -4.55
C GLY A 78 8.01 -9.78 -3.22
N ALA A 79 8.16 -8.45 -3.21
CA ALA A 79 8.51 -7.68 -2.00
C ALA A 79 7.29 -7.28 -1.15
N VAL A 80 6.09 -7.64 -1.58
CA VAL A 80 4.85 -7.25 -0.92
C VAL A 80 4.04 -8.50 -0.67
N SER A 81 3.58 -8.70 0.56
CA SER A 81 2.65 -9.78 0.88
C SER A 81 1.35 -9.21 1.44
N TRP A 82 0.23 -9.72 0.92
CA TRP A 82 -1.11 -9.33 1.33
C TRP A 82 -1.64 -10.37 2.33
N SER A 83 -2.02 -9.93 3.51
CA SER A 83 -2.80 -10.72 4.45
C SER A 83 -4.26 -10.31 4.35
N LYS A 84 -5.16 -11.26 4.58
CA LYS A 84 -6.58 -10.94 4.60
C LYS A 84 -6.84 -10.02 5.78
N ALA A 85 -7.23 -8.78 5.50
CA ALA A 85 -7.75 -7.86 6.50
C ALA A 85 -8.92 -8.52 7.25
N GLU A 86 -9.11 -8.13 8.51
CA GLU A 86 -10.30 -8.56 9.24
C GLU A 86 -11.56 -8.18 8.47
N GLY A 87 -12.54 -9.10 8.46
CA GLY A 87 -13.77 -8.88 7.68
C GLY A 87 -14.53 -7.65 8.18
N GLY A 88 -14.85 -6.73 7.27
CA GLY A 88 -15.55 -5.49 7.59
C GLY A 88 -14.62 -4.34 7.99
N LYS A 89 -13.31 -4.49 7.86
CA LYS A 89 -12.33 -3.40 8.01
C LYS A 89 -11.88 -2.87 6.65
N GLY A 90 -11.29 -1.68 6.65
CA GLY A 90 -10.75 -0.98 5.48
C GLY A 90 -11.60 0.21 5.06
N VAL A 91 -11.60 0.47 3.75
CA VAL A 91 -12.40 1.52 3.12
C VAL A 91 -13.88 1.13 3.04
N GLU A 92 -14.77 2.08 3.30
CA GLU A 92 -16.22 1.91 3.16
C GLU A 92 -16.74 2.69 1.94
N PHE A 93 -17.30 1.98 0.95
CA PHE A 93 -17.86 2.59 -0.25
C PHE A 93 -19.39 2.74 -0.14
N ASP A 94 -19.87 3.99 -0.09
CA ASP A 94 -21.31 4.29 0.02
C ASP A 94 -22.09 4.06 -1.30
N PHE A 95 -21.45 4.24 -2.46
CA PHE A 95 -22.08 4.21 -3.79
C PHE A 95 -21.30 3.38 -4.83
N GLY A 96 -20.86 2.17 -4.44
CA GLY A 96 -20.06 1.26 -5.28
C GLY A 96 -20.64 0.94 -6.64
#